data_AF-A0A6P6Q5E4-F1
#
_entry.id   AF-A0A6P6Q5E4-F1
#
_cell.length_a   1.000
_cell.length_b   1.000
_cell.length_c   1.000
_cell.angle_alpha   90.00
_cell.angle_beta   90.00
_cell.angle_gamma   90.00
#
_symmetry.space_group_name_H-M   'P 1'
#
loop_
_entity.id
_entity.type
_entity.pdbx_description
1 polymer ?
#
loop_
_entity_poly.entity_id
_entity_poly.type
_entity_poly.pdbx_seq_one_letter_code
_entity_poly.pdbx_strand_id
1 'polypeptide(L)'
;MVEKVLKALHFLFHCAPARRDFASATATSKFPLPFCGHRWLENLPAVERAFEVWPAIVKYVDLVKSKKVKNPGTSSFDSICEAQMDPLLLAKFHFFMSVSRAFQPFLAKYQTDVPMMPFLWEDLENLIRNLLKRFIKRDALPLTPYKLVRLDITDQKLWLSPKEVDIGMGATAVIKELSGAKGRVSDHGLLQFRKDCQIVLSNICKKALDKCPLKYSIVHNMMCLDPKKMHSKPDDCLQKIKALIQKFVQDK
;
A
#
# COMPACT_ATOMS: atom_id res chain seq x y z
N MET A 1 -3.61 -12.75 0.92
CA MET A 1 -5.01 -12.85 0.46
C MET A 1 -5.31 -11.92 -0.72
N VAL A 2 -5.14 -10.58 -0.60
CA VAL A 2 -5.40 -9.63 -1.71
C VAL A 2 -4.66 -10.01 -3.00
N GLU A 3 -3.37 -10.32 -2.92
CA GLU A 3 -2.59 -10.80 -4.08
C GLU A 3 -3.18 -12.05 -4.74
N LYS A 4 -3.59 -13.06 -3.95
CA LYS A 4 -4.20 -14.30 -4.46
C LYS A 4 -5.45 -13.97 -5.29
N VAL A 5 -6.30 -13.09 -4.77
CA VAL A 5 -7.55 -12.68 -5.42
C VAL A 5 -7.28 -11.87 -6.69
N LEU A 6 -6.37 -10.88 -6.64
CA LEU A 6 -6.05 -10.04 -7.81
C LEU A 6 -5.43 -10.87 -8.95
N LYS A 7 -4.55 -11.82 -8.63
CA LYS A 7 -4.01 -12.77 -9.62
C LYS A 7 -5.10 -13.67 -10.19
N ALA A 8 -5.94 -14.26 -9.33
CA ALA A 8 -7.03 -15.13 -9.76
C ALA A 8 -8.03 -14.40 -10.68
N LEU A 9 -8.37 -13.15 -10.35
CA LEU A 9 -9.23 -12.31 -11.18
C LEU A 9 -8.66 -12.11 -12.58
N HIS A 10 -7.37 -11.83 -12.71
CA HIS A 10 -6.73 -11.70 -14.01
C HIS A 10 -6.70 -13.04 -14.78
N PHE A 11 -6.22 -14.11 -14.14
CA PHE A 11 -6.02 -15.40 -14.82
C PHE A 11 -7.34 -16.08 -15.21
N LEU A 12 -8.41 -15.88 -14.45
CA LEU A 12 -9.73 -16.42 -14.81
C LEU A 12 -10.17 -15.96 -16.21
N PHE A 13 -9.95 -14.69 -16.55
CA PHE A 13 -10.38 -14.10 -17.82
C PHE A 13 -9.27 -14.00 -18.87
N HIS A 14 -8.05 -14.43 -18.52
CA HIS A 14 -7.01 -14.66 -19.51
C HIS A 14 -7.41 -15.80 -20.48
N CYS A 15 -8.28 -16.71 -20.05
CA CYS A 15 -8.88 -17.76 -20.89
C CYS A 15 -10.09 -17.23 -21.67
N ALA A 16 -10.06 -17.35 -23.01
CA ALA A 16 -11.10 -16.82 -23.90
C ALA A 16 -12.54 -17.29 -23.61
N PRO A 17 -12.82 -18.55 -23.19
CA PRO A 17 -14.20 -18.99 -22.91
C PRO A 17 -14.85 -18.27 -21.73
N ALA A 18 -14.21 -18.25 -20.55
CA ALA A 18 -14.75 -17.59 -19.36
C ALA A 18 -14.91 -16.08 -19.55
N ARG A 19 -14.02 -15.47 -20.36
CA ARG A 19 -14.10 -14.05 -20.71
C ARG A 19 -15.37 -13.71 -21.50
N ARG A 20 -15.73 -14.53 -22.50
CA ARG A 20 -16.96 -14.34 -23.29
C ARG A 20 -18.19 -14.54 -22.43
N ASP A 21 -18.24 -15.63 -21.68
CA ASP A 21 -19.38 -15.97 -20.82
C ASP A 21 -19.62 -14.88 -19.78
N PHE A 22 -18.54 -14.35 -19.17
CA PHE A 22 -18.60 -13.23 -18.24
C PHE A 22 -19.19 -11.96 -18.86
N ALA A 23 -18.69 -11.55 -20.02
CA ALA A 23 -19.15 -10.35 -20.71
C ALA A 23 -20.64 -10.45 -21.07
N SER A 24 -21.06 -11.59 -21.64
CA SER A 24 -22.46 -11.85 -21.98
C SER A 24 -23.37 -11.90 -20.75
N ALA A 25 -22.93 -12.55 -19.66
CA ALA A 25 -23.74 -12.73 -18.46
C ALA A 25 -23.88 -11.45 -17.62
N THR A 26 -22.87 -10.59 -17.63
CA THR A 26 -22.82 -9.39 -16.77
C THR A 26 -23.05 -8.09 -17.51
N ALA A 27 -23.03 -8.11 -18.85
CA ALA A 27 -23.07 -6.94 -19.73
C ALA A 27 -21.93 -5.94 -19.50
N THR A 28 -20.82 -6.38 -18.90
CA THR A 28 -19.62 -5.55 -18.71
C THR A 28 -18.61 -5.75 -19.83
N SER A 29 -17.95 -4.66 -20.22
CA SER A 29 -16.77 -4.67 -21.10
C SER A 29 -15.46 -4.47 -20.33
N LYS A 30 -15.53 -4.25 -19.01
CA LYS A 30 -14.37 -4.02 -18.14
C LYS A 30 -13.92 -5.33 -17.51
N PHE A 31 -12.63 -5.60 -17.60
CA PHE A 31 -11.99 -6.81 -17.06
C PHE A 31 -10.92 -6.46 -16.02
N PRO A 32 -10.63 -7.38 -15.08
CA PRO A 32 -9.50 -7.27 -14.16
C PRO A 32 -8.17 -7.04 -14.88
N LEU A 33 -7.30 -6.23 -14.29
CA LEU A 33 -5.94 -5.97 -14.77
C LEU A 33 -4.95 -6.96 -14.16
N PRO A 34 -3.80 -7.21 -14.82
CA PRO A 34 -2.73 -8.03 -14.26
C PRO A 34 -2.19 -7.44 -12.94
N PHE A 35 -1.73 -8.32 -12.06
CA PHE A 35 -1.11 -7.96 -10.78
C PHE A 35 0.35 -8.43 -10.73
N CYS A 36 1.27 -7.50 -10.49
CA CYS A 36 2.69 -7.77 -10.38
C CYS A 36 3.14 -7.94 -8.91
N GLY A 37 3.46 -9.17 -8.48
CA GLY A 37 3.80 -9.44 -7.07
C GLY A 37 5.07 -8.75 -6.56
N HIS A 38 6.09 -8.59 -7.40
CA HIS A 38 7.36 -7.96 -7.02
C HIS A 38 7.31 -6.41 -7.10
N ARG A 39 6.34 -5.84 -7.83
CA ARG A 39 6.09 -4.39 -7.91
C ARG A 39 4.69 -4.04 -7.40
N TRP A 40 4.35 -4.56 -6.24
CA TRP A 40 2.97 -4.49 -5.75
C TRP A 40 2.47 -3.06 -5.47
N LEU A 41 3.37 -2.12 -5.18
CA LEU A 41 3.04 -0.70 -5.00
C LEU A 41 2.54 -0.03 -6.31
N GLU A 42 2.94 -0.55 -7.47
CA GLU A 42 2.48 -0.07 -8.78
C GLU A 42 1.10 -0.65 -9.17
N ASN A 43 0.58 -1.62 -8.41
CA ASN A 43 -0.69 -2.29 -8.70
C ASN A 43 -1.93 -1.51 -8.21
N LEU A 44 -1.82 -0.22 -7.91
CA LEU A 44 -2.98 0.62 -7.57
C LEU A 44 -4.09 0.53 -8.66
N PRO A 45 -3.79 0.64 -9.97
CA PRO A 45 -4.82 0.48 -11.00
C PRO A 45 -5.45 -0.91 -11.00
N ALA A 46 -4.69 -1.96 -10.66
CA ALA A 46 -5.19 -3.32 -10.65
C ALA A 46 -6.21 -3.56 -9.53
N VAL A 47 -5.96 -3.04 -8.33
CA VAL A 47 -6.93 -3.12 -7.23
C VAL A 47 -8.14 -2.21 -7.46
N GLU A 48 -7.95 -1.03 -8.06
CA GLU A 48 -9.06 -0.13 -8.42
C GLU A 48 -9.99 -0.79 -9.44
N ARG A 49 -9.42 -1.40 -10.49
CA ARG A 49 -10.21 -2.17 -11.46
C ARG A 49 -10.89 -3.38 -10.81
N ALA A 50 -10.20 -4.10 -9.94
CA ALA A 50 -10.78 -5.24 -9.25
C ALA A 50 -11.95 -4.83 -8.36
N PHE A 51 -11.85 -3.70 -7.68
CA PHE A 51 -12.94 -3.12 -6.90
C PHE A 51 -14.12 -2.71 -7.80
N GLU A 52 -13.84 -2.02 -8.90
CA GLU A 52 -14.84 -1.57 -9.88
C GLU A 52 -15.66 -2.74 -10.47
N VAL A 53 -14.98 -3.82 -10.88
CA VAL A 53 -15.64 -4.97 -11.52
C VAL A 53 -16.20 -5.96 -10.52
N TRP A 54 -15.95 -5.81 -9.21
CA TRP A 54 -16.35 -6.76 -8.18
C TRP A 54 -17.84 -7.12 -8.20
N PRO A 55 -18.79 -6.16 -8.37
CA PRO A 55 -20.22 -6.51 -8.46
C PRO A 55 -20.54 -7.42 -9.65
N ALA A 56 -19.89 -7.22 -10.80
CA ALA A 56 -20.03 -8.09 -11.96
C ALA A 56 -19.44 -9.48 -11.69
N ILE A 57 -18.31 -9.57 -10.99
CA ILE A 57 -17.71 -10.84 -10.55
C ILE A 57 -18.67 -11.62 -9.66
N VAL A 58 -19.26 -10.96 -8.65
CA VAL A 58 -20.26 -11.56 -7.76
C VAL A 58 -21.43 -12.13 -8.57
N LYS A 59 -22.00 -11.32 -9.48
CA LYS A 59 -23.08 -11.74 -10.38
C LYS A 59 -22.68 -12.98 -11.22
N TYR A 60 -21.48 -12.98 -11.78
CA TYR A 60 -20.98 -14.10 -12.57
C TYR A 60 -20.84 -15.38 -11.74
N VAL A 61 -20.26 -15.30 -10.54
CA VAL A 61 -20.13 -16.44 -9.63
C VAL A 61 -21.50 -17.00 -9.27
N ASP A 62 -22.49 -16.15 -8.99
CA ASP A 62 -23.85 -16.58 -8.66
C ASP A 62 -24.55 -17.26 -9.85
N LEU A 63 -24.31 -16.80 -11.07
CA LEU A 63 -24.80 -17.44 -12.31
C LEU A 63 -24.15 -18.80 -12.56
N VAL A 64 -22.86 -18.93 -12.29
CA VAL A 64 -22.17 -20.23 -12.36
C VAL A 64 -22.69 -21.20 -11.29
N LYS A 65 -22.85 -20.73 -10.04
CA LYS A 65 -23.39 -21.54 -8.92
C LYS A 65 -24.83 -22.00 -9.18
N SER A 66 -25.64 -21.16 -9.83
CA SER A 66 -27.01 -21.50 -10.25
C SER A 66 -27.08 -22.27 -11.57
N LYS A 67 -25.94 -22.73 -12.12
CA LYS A 67 -25.84 -23.50 -13.38
C LYS A 67 -26.39 -22.78 -14.62
N LYS A 68 -26.56 -21.46 -14.56
CA LYS A 68 -26.97 -20.63 -15.70
C LYS A 68 -25.82 -20.31 -16.64
N VAL A 69 -24.59 -20.40 -16.15
CA VAL A 69 -23.35 -20.26 -16.92
C VAL A 69 -22.45 -21.46 -16.61
N LYS A 70 -21.65 -21.89 -17.59
CA LYS A 70 -20.72 -23.02 -17.43
C LYS A 70 -19.68 -22.70 -16.36
N ASN A 71 -19.40 -23.67 -15.49
CA ASN A 71 -18.30 -23.54 -14.53
C ASN A 71 -16.95 -23.61 -15.26
N PRO A 72 -16.06 -22.62 -15.10
CA PRO A 72 -14.72 -22.64 -15.67
C PRO A 72 -13.83 -23.80 -15.16
N GLY A 73 -14.10 -24.33 -13.97
CA GLY A 73 -13.36 -25.47 -13.40
C GLY A 73 -11.88 -25.18 -13.13
N THR A 74 -11.54 -23.93 -12.78
CA THR A 74 -10.15 -23.50 -12.54
C THR A 74 -9.93 -23.11 -11.08
N SER A 75 -8.71 -23.30 -10.59
CA SER A 75 -8.29 -22.84 -9.26
C SER A 75 -8.43 -21.32 -9.06
N SER A 76 -8.40 -20.55 -10.15
CA SER A 76 -8.68 -19.12 -10.14
C SER A 76 -10.15 -18.84 -9.81
N PHE A 77 -11.08 -19.60 -10.42
CA PHE A 77 -12.50 -19.50 -10.10
C PHE A 77 -12.77 -19.91 -8.64
N ASP A 78 -12.14 -20.98 -8.15
CA ASP A 78 -12.28 -21.42 -6.76
C ASP A 78 -11.80 -20.34 -5.78
N SER A 79 -10.66 -19.71 -6.07
CA SER A 79 -10.12 -18.60 -5.27
C SER A 79 -11.05 -17.39 -5.23
N ILE A 80 -11.77 -17.11 -6.31
CA ILE A 80 -12.76 -16.03 -6.38
C ILE A 80 -14.03 -16.40 -5.60
N CYS A 81 -14.47 -17.66 -5.67
CA CYS A 81 -15.57 -18.16 -4.85
C CYS A 81 -15.26 -18.06 -3.35
N GLU A 82 -14.05 -18.44 -2.92
CA GLU A 82 -13.58 -18.24 -1.54
C GLU A 82 -13.61 -16.76 -1.15
N ALA A 83 -13.10 -15.88 -2.03
CA ALA A 83 -13.05 -14.44 -1.77
C ALA A 83 -14.45 -13.81 -1.67
N GLN A 84 -15.44 -14.30 -2.41
CA GLN A 84 -16.84 -13.86 -2.30
C GLN A 84 -17.42 -14.10 -0.90
N MET A 85 -16.95 -15.14 -0.21
CA MET A 85 -17.40 -15.48 1.14
C MET A 85 -16.74 -14.63 2.23
N ASP A 86 -15.68 -13.88 1.91
CA ASP A 86 -15.01 -13.00 2.87
C ASP A 86 -15.70 -11.63 2.93
N PRO A 87 -16.45 -11.32 4.01
CA PRO A 87 -17.12 -10.03 4.14
C PRO A 87 -16.15 -8.85 4.20
N LEU A 88 -14.88 -9.07 4.54
CA LEU A 88 -13.85 -8.03 4.67
C LEU A 88 -13.02 -7.81 3.41
N LEU A 89 -13.29 -8.53 2.30
CA LEU A 89 -12.48 -8.41 1.08
C LEU A 89 -12.40 -6.97 0.57
N LEU A 90 -13.53 -6.26 0.50
CA LEU A 90 -13.57 -4.89 0.02
C LEU A 90 -12.84 -3.92 0.96
N ALA A 91 -12.91 -4.16 2.28
CA ALA A 91 -12.11 -3.41 3.25
C ALA A 91 -10.60 -3.65 3.03
N LYS A 92 -10.20 -4.90 2.73
CA LYS A 92 -8.82 -5.24 2.37
C LYS A 92 -8.36 -4.56 1.08
N PHE A 93 -9.21 -4.46 0.06
CA PHE A 93 -8.93 -3.69 -1.16
C PHE A 93 -8.74 -2.21 -0.86
N HIS A 94 -9.62 -1.59 -0.08
CA HIS A 94 -9.45 -0.18 0.31
C HIS A 94 -8.22 0.07 1.16
N PHE A 95 -7.88 -0.82 2.08
CA PHE A 95 -6.66 -0.72 2.86
C PHE A 95 -5.43 -0.78 1.96
N PHE A 96 -5.39 -1.74 1.02
CA PHE A 96 -4.33 -1.84 0.02
C PHE A 96 -4.21 -0.57 -0.85
N MET A 97 -5.34 -0.03 -1.31
CA MET A 97 -5.39 1.24 -2.05
C MET A 97 -4.84 2.40 -1.22
N SER A 98 -5.25 2.51 0.05
CA SER A 98 -4.78 3.54 0.98
C SER A 98 -3.27 3.52 1.15
N VAL A 99 -2.70 2.33 1.37
CA VAL A 99 -1.24 2.15 1.47
C VAL A 99 -0.55 2.52 0.15
N SER A 100 -1.02 2.00 -0.98
CA SER A 100 -0.40 2.26 -2.30
C SER A 100 -0.42 3.74 -2.67
N ARG A 101 -1.53 4.44 -2.38
CA ARG A 101 -1.67 5.89 -2.59
C ARG A 101 -0.71 6.71 -1.74
N ALA A 102 -0.30 6.23 -0.57
CA ALA A 102 0.70 6.92 0.24
C ALA A 102 2.10 6.92 -0.43
N PHE A 103 2.43 5.86 -1.17
CA PHE A 103 3.70 5.76 -1.90
C PHE A 103 3.66 6.44 -3.26
N GLN A 104 2.49 6.55 -3.90
CA GLN A 104 2.37 7.00 -5.29
C GLN A 104 3.05 8.37 -5.57
N PRO A 105 2.88 9.43 -4.74
CA PRO A 105 3.55 10.71 -5.01
C PRO A 105 5.08 10.59 -4.94
N PHE A 106 5.58 9.77 -4.02
CA PHE A 106 7.02 9.51 -3.90
C PHE A 106 7.52 8.75 -5.13
N LEU A 107 6.87 7.63 -5.49
CA LEU A 107 7.28 6.84 -6.66
C LEU A 107 7.26 7.67 -7.95
N ALA A 108 6.18 8.41 -8.19
CA ALA A 108 6.06 9.27 -9.37
C ALA A 108 7.16 10.37 -9.42
N LYS A 109 7.56 10.89 -8.26
CA LYS A 109 8.60 11.93 -8.17
C LYS A 109 10.01 11.37 -8.38
N TYR A 110 10.30 10.16 -7.91
CA TYR A 110 11.65 9.58 -7.90
C TYR A 110 11.93 8.56 -9.02
N GLN A 111 10.91 8.09 -9.74
CA GLN A 111 11.06 7.24 -10.93
C GLN A 111 11.26 8.09 -12.18
N THR A 112 12.38 8.81 -12.24
CA THR A 112 12.70 9.77 -13.31
C THR A 112 14.22 9.92 -13.48
N ASP A 113 14.66 10.40 -14.65
CA ASP A 113 16.07 10.63 -14.97
C ASP A 113 16.60 11.98 -14.47
N VAL A 114 15.75 12.82 -13.85
CA VAL A 114 16.17 14.11 -13.29
C VAL A 114 16.84 13.95 -11.92
N PRO A 115 17.76 14.86 -11.51
CA PRO A 115 18.51 14.74 -10.27
C PRO A 115 17.64 15.05 -9.03
N MET A 116 16.94 14.03 -8.52
CA MET A 116 16.00 14.19 -7.39
C MET A 116 16.65 14.03 -6.00
N MET A 117 17.92 13.64 -5.94
CA MET A 117 18.66 13.46 -4.68
C MET A 117 18.58 14.65 -3.71
N PRO A 118 18.57 15.93 -4.13
CA PRO A 118 18.47 17.05 -3.21
C PRO A 118 17.19 17.04 -2.36
N PHE A 119 16.10 16.46 -2.89
CA PHE A 119 14.79 16.43 -2.22
C PHE A 119 14.56 15.14 -1.42
N LEU A 120 15.40 14.11 -1.64
CA LEU A 120 15.19 12.75 -1.14
C LEU A 120 15.06 12.70 0.38
N TRP A 121 15.88 13.47 1.09
CA TRP A 121 15.90 13.47 2.54
C TRP A 121 14.54 13.82 3.15
N GLU A 122 13.96 14.95 2.75
CA GLU A 122 12.70 15.45 3.32
C GLU A 122 11.50 14.63 2.86
N ASP A 123 11.45 14.29 1.56
CA ASP A 123 10.32 13.53 1.01
C ASP A 123 10.24 12.12 1.60
N LEU A 124 11.39 11.45 1.75
CA LEU A 124 11.43 10.12 2.33
C LEU A 124 11.15 10.14 3.83
N GLU A 125 11.65 11.14 4.56
CA GLU A 125 11.29 11.35 5.97
C GLU A 125 9.76 11.48 6.10
N ASN A 126 9.16 12.33 5.27
CA ASN A 126 7.72 12.56 5.29
C ASN A 126 6.93 11.29 4.97
N LEU A 127 7.33 10.54 3.94
CA LEU A 127 6.70 9.26 3.59
C LEU A 127 6.73 8.27 4.78
N ILE A 128 7.93 8.04 5.36
CA ILE A 128 8.09 7.10 6.47
C ILE A 128 7.29 7.56 7.70
N ARG A 129 7.35 8.84 8.07
CA ARG A 129 6.57 9.38 9.19
C ARG A 129 5.07 9.20 8.97
N ASN A 130 4.58 9.50 7.77
CA ASN A 130 3.15 9.38 7.46
C ASN A 130 2.68 7.93 7.55
N LEU A 131 3.50 6.96 7.15
CA LEU A 131 3.18 5.54 7.32
C LEU A 131 3.23 5.10 8.79
N LEU A 132 4.25 5.50 9.54
CA LEU A 132 4.41 5.12 10.95
C LEU A 132 3.29 5.69 11.83
N LYS A 133 2.86 6.94 11.60
CA LYS A 133 1.75 7.58 12.33
C LYS A 133 0.43 6.80 12.26
N ARG A 134 0.27 5.92 11.27
CA ARG A 134 -0.94 5.10 11.12
C ARG A 134 -1.09 4.00 12.16
N PHE A 135 0.01 3.57 12.78
CA PHE A 135 -0.01 2.45 13.73
C PHE A 135 0.92 2.61 14.94
N ILE A 136 1.81 3.62 14.97
CA ILE A 136 2.70 3.94 16.09
C ILE A 136 2.14 5.13 16.87
N LYS A 137 2.20 5.06 18.20
CA LYS A 137 1.78 6.14 19.10
C LYS A 137 2.58 7.42 18.83
N ARG A 138 1.93 8.57 18.97
CA ARG A 138 2.53 9.87 18.65
C ARG A 138 3.74 10.21 19.50
N ASP A 139 3.70 9.89 20.80
CA ASP A 139 4.76 10.09 21.78
C ASP A 139 5.97 9.14 21.55
N ALA A 140 5.74 8.00 20.92
CA ALA A 140 6.79 7.06 20.53
C ALA A 140 7.54 7.46 19.25
N LEU A 141 7.03 8.42 18.46
CA LEU A 141 7.65 8.82 17.20
C LEU A 141 8.83 9.79 17.44
N PRO A 142 10.06 9.43 17.03
CA PRO A 142 11.21 10.30 17.23
C PRO A 142 11.13 11.60 16.44
N LEU A 143 11.64 12.69 17.02
CA LEU A 143 11.67 14.00 16.34
C LEU A 143 12.67 14.08 15.19
N THR A 144 13.77 13.31 15.22
CA THR A 144 14.81 13.40 14.19
C THR A 144 14.80 12.20 13.25
N PRO A 145 15.15 12.37 11.95
CA PRO A 145 15.22 11.27 10.98
C PRO A 145 16.18 10.15 11.40
N TYR A 146 17.32 10.52 11.97
CA TYR A 146 18.33 9.55 12.43
C TYR A 146 17.81 8.63 13.54
N LYS A 147 16.97 9.15 14.44
CA LYS A 147 16.30 8.34 15.46
C LYS A 147 15.11 7.59 14.88
N LEU A 148 14.37 8.22 13.96
CA LEU A 148 13.22 7.61 13.28
C LEU A 148 13.61 6.30 12.58
N VAL A 149 14.74 6.28 11.87
CA VAL A 149 15.18 5.10 11.10
C VAL A 149 15.75 3.98 11.96
N ARG A 150 16.00 4.25 13.24
CA ARG A 150 16.48 3.29 14.25
C ARG A 150 15.39 2.84 15.21
N LEU A 151 14.16 3.34 15.04
CA LEU A 151 13.03 2.96 15.87
C LEU A 151 12.74 1.47 15.68
N ASP A 152 12.67 0.70 16.77
CA ASP A 152 12.18 -0.68 16.70
C ASP A 152 10.66 -0.67 16.53
N ILE A 153 10.23 -0.59 15.27
CA ILE A 153 8.81 -0.56 14.91
C ILE A 153 8.10 -1.92 15.11
N THR A 154 8.83 -2.96 15.53
CA THR A 154 8.26 -4.27 15.84
C THR A 154 7.85 -4.41 17.30
N ASP A 155 8.28 -3.48 18.17
CA ASP A 155 7.82 -3.40 19.55
C ASP A 155 6.35 -2.95 19.61
N GLN A 156 5.47 -3.90 19.89
CA GLN A 156 4.02 -3.67 19.99
C GLN A 156 3.64 -2.71 21.12
N LYS A 157 4.52 -2.45 22.10
CA LYS A 157 4.27 -1.44 23.15
C LYS A 157 4.17 -0.03 22.57
N LEU A 158 4.85 0.21 21.45
CA LEU A 158 4.83 1.48 20.73
C LEU A 158 3.61 1.63 19.83
N TRP A 159 2.84 0.55 19.60
CA TRP A 159 1.73 0.54 18.66
C TRP A 159 0.49 1.18 19.29
N LEU A 160 -0.32 1.82 18.44
CA LEU A 160 -1.67 2.24 18.77
C LEU A 160 -2.53 1.03 19.16
N SER A 161 -3.60 1.26 19.92
CA SER A 161 -4.60 0.21 20.09
C SER A 161 -5.23 -0.12 18.71
N PRO A 162 -5.65 -1.37 18.44
CA PRO A 162 -6.17 -1.72 17.12
C PRO A 162 -7.32 -0.82 16.65
N LYS A 163 -8.14 -0.29 17.57
CA LYS A 163 -9.26 0.62 17.26
C LYS A 163 -8.81 1.96 16.68
N GLU A 164 -7.63 2.44 17.06
CA GLU A 164 -7.08 3.75 16.67
C GLU A 164 -6.25 3.70 15.38
N VAL A 165 -6.04 2.51 14.83
CA VAL A 165 -5.24 2.30 13.63
C VAL A 165 -5.88 2.98 12.43
N ASP A 166 -5.09 3.76 11.71
CA ASP A 166 -5.52 4.36 10.45
C ASP A 166 -5.43 3.34 9.31
N ILE A 167 -6.57 2.72 9.01
CA ILE A 167 -6.77 1.81 7.89
C ILE A 167 -7.16 2.53 6.58
N GLY A 168 -7.26 3.86 6.60
CA GLY A 168 -7.75 4.69 5.50
C GLY A 168 -9.27 4.82 5.46
N MET A 169 -9.75 5.93 4.89
CA MET A 169 -11.17 6.29 4.85
C MET A 169 -12.05 5.23 4.17
N GLY A 170 -11.60 4.67 3.04
CA GLY A 170 -12.36 3.66 2.31
C GLY A 170 -12.59 2.38 3.12
N ALA A 171 -11.57 1.86 3.80
CA ALA A 171 -11.70 0.65 4.61
C ALA A 171 -12.57 0.91 5.85
N THR A 172 -12.44 2.10 6.45
CA THR A 172 -13.29 2.55 7.56
C THR A 172 -14.76 2.61 7.16
N ALA A 173 -15.08 3.14 5.96
CA ALA A 173 -16.45 3.20 5.45
C ALA A 173 -17.05 1.79 5.28
N VAL A 174 -16.32 0.88 4.62
CA VAL A 174 -16.78 -0.51 4.42
C VAL A 174 -17.02 -1.21 5.75
N ILE A 175 -16.12 -1.06 6.73
CA ILE A 175 -16.29 -1.69 8.04
C ILE A 175 -17.50 -1.13 8.79
N LYS A 176 -17.72 0.19 8.72
CA LYS A 176 -18.87 0.83 9.37
C LYS A 176 -20.20 0.26 8.84
N GLU A 177 -20.29 0.02 7.54
CA GLU A 177 -21.44 -0.64 6.92
C GLU A 177 -21.60 -2.10 7.37
N LEU A 178 -20.49 -2.84 7.54
CA LEU A 178 -20.49 -4.23 7.99
C LEU A 178 -20.86 -4.39 9.47
N SER A 179 -20.48 -3.44 10.32
CA SER A 179 -20.87 -3.36 11.74
C SER A 179 -22.32 -2.88 11.96
N GLY A 180 -22.93 -2.27 10.94
CA GLY A 180 -24.29 -1.73 10.98
C GLY A 180 -25.36 -2.79 10.75
N ALA A 181 -26.51 -2.37 10.21
CA ALA A 181 -27.81 -3.09 10.11
C ALA A 181 -27.82 -4.53 9.51
N LYS A 182 -26.67 -5.07 9.06
CA LYS A 182 -26.55 -6.44 8.53
C LYS A 182 -25.66 -7.38 9.35
N GLY A 183 -24.97 -6.90 10.40
CA GLY A 183 -24.22 -7.71 11.38
C GLY A 183 -23.36 -8.82 10.78
N ARG A 184 -22.71 -8.58 9.62
CA ARG A 184 -22.02 -9.65 8.86
C ARG A 184 -20.67 -10.04 9.46
N VAL A 185 -20.11 -9.19 10.33
CA VAL A 185 -18.82 -9.40 10.97
C VAL A 185 -18.94 -9.06 12.44
N SER A 186 -18.43 -9.93 13.31
CA SER A 186 -18.39 -9.68 14.75
C SER A 186 -17.38 -8.59 15.10
N ASP A 187 -17.57 -7.94 16.26
CA ASP A 187 -16.61 -6.97 16.79
C ASP A 187 -15.19 -7.55 16.90
N HIS A 188 -15.08 -8.82 17.28
CA HIS A 188 -13.81 -9.55 17.30
C HIS A 188 -13.17 -9.62 15.91
N GLY A 189 -13.95 -9.94 14.87
CA GLY A 189 -13.46 -9.99 13.49
C GLY A 189 -12.99 -8.61 12.98
N LEU A 190 -13.68 -7.54 13.35
CA LEU A 190 -13.28 -6.16 13.01
C LEU A 190 -11.99 -5.75 13.74
N LEU A 191 -11.87 -6.11 15.01
CA LEU A 191 -10.66 -5.85 15.78
C LEU A 191 -9.47 -6.64 15.23
N GLN A 192 -9.68 -7.90 14.85
CA GLN A 192 -8.66 -8.74 14.23
C GLN A 192 -8.23 -8.17 12.88
N PHE A 193 -9.16 -7.70 12.03
CA PHE A 193 -8.82 -7.04 10.78
C PHE A 193 -7.93 -5.81 10.98
N ARG A 194 -8.23 -4.99 12.00
CA ARG A 194 -7.41 -3.81 12.32
C ARG A 194 -6.02 -4.21 12.81
N LYS A 195 -5.92 -5.26 13.63
CA LYS A 195 -4.64 -5.83 14.07
C LYS A 195 -3.82 -6.36 12.89
N ASP A 196 -4.46 -7.06 11.94
CA ASP A 196 -3.82 -7.52 10.71
C ASP A 196 -3.29 -6.34 9.88
N CYS A 197 -4.04 -5.24 9.80
CA CYS A 197 -3.59 -4.01 9.15
C CYS A 197 -2.35 -3.41 9.82
N GLN A 198 -2.25 -3.43 11.16
CA GLN A 198 -1.04 -3.00 11.87
C GLN A 198 0.17 -3.86 11.52
N ILE A 199 -0.01 -5.18 11.50
CA ILE A 199 1.05 -6.12 11.14
C ILE A 199 1.53 -5.86 9.72
N VAL A 200 0.61 -5.62 8.78
CA VAL A 200 0.96 -5.27 7.39
C VAL A 200 1.73 -3.93 7.32
N LEU A 201 1.25 -2.89 8.01
CA LEU A 201 1.94 -1.59 8.04
C LEU A 201 3.34 -1.71 8.65
N SER A 202 3.49 -2.44 9.77
CA SER A 202 4.77 -2.71 10.40
C SER A 202 5.72 -3.44 9.46
N ASN A 203 5.26 -4.49 8.78
CA ASN A 203 6.08 -5.23 7.82
C ASN A 203 6.54 -4.37 6.63
N ILE A 204 5.67 -3.50 6.12
CA ILE A 204 6.01 -2.57 5.03
C ILE A 204 7.04 -1.55 5.51
N CYS A 205 6.80 -0.92 6.66
CA CYS A 205 7.70 0.07 7.23
C CYS A 205 9.06 -0.55 7.57
N LYS A 206 9.09 -1.79 8.08
CA LYS A 206 10.34 -2.49 8.42
C LYS A 206 11.21 -2.64 7.19
N LYS A 207 10.62 -3.16 6.10
CA LYS A 207 11.31 -3.28 4.80
C LYS A 207 11.80 -1.94 4.27
N ALA A 208 11.00 -0.88 4.41
CA ALA A 208 11.39 0.46 3.99
C ALA A 208 12.56 1.01 4.84
N LEU A 209 12.56 0.76 6.15
CA LEU A 209 13.60 1.18 7.09
C LEU A 209 14.92 0.42 6.91
N ASP A 210 14.88 -0.90 6.68
CA ASP A 210 16.06 -1.76 6.54
C ASP A 210 17.04 -1.23 5.47
N LYS A 211 16.49 -0.74 4.35
CA LYS A 211 17.23 -0.19 3.22
C LYS A 211 17.12 1.33 3.11
N CYS A 212 16.67 2.01 4.17
CA CYS A 212 16.40 3.44 4.12
C CYS A 212 17.70 4.26 3.95
N PRO A 213 17.81 5.14 2.93
CA PRO A 213 18.97 5.99 2.72
C PRO A 213 19.14 7.09 3.78
N LEU A 214 18.11 7.37 4.60
CA LEU A 214 18.17 8.39 5.66
C LEU A 214 19.19 8.08 6.78
N LYS A 215 19.76 6.87 6.81
CA LYS A 215 20.87 6.54 7.73
C LYS A 215 22.23 7.10 7.29
N TYR A 216 22.35 7.55 6.04
CA TYR A 216 23.62 8.00 5.48
C TYR A 216 23.74 9.52 5.52
N SER A 217 24.86 10.01 6.07
CA SER A 217 25.16 11.44 6.12
C SER A 217 25.25 12.09 4.73
N ILE A 218 25.64 11.34 3.70
CA ILE A 218 25.64 11.83 2.31
C ILE A 218 24.25 12.30 1.91
N VAL A 219 23.22 11.49 2.17
CA VAL A 219 21.84 11.77 1.76
C VAL A 219 21.31 12.99 2.51
N HIS A 220 21.62 13.09 3.81
CA HIS A 220 21.32 14.29 4.60
C HIS A 220 22.03 15.53 4.05
N ASN A 221 23.30 15.43 3.69
CA ASN A 221 24.07 16.59 3.25
C ASN A 221 23.69 17.01 1.83
N MET A 222 23.25 16.09 0.95
CA MET A 222 22.77 16.41 -0.41
C MET A 222 21.59 17.39 -0.43
N MET A 223 20.86 17.55 0.67
CA MET A 223 19.81 18.58 0.78
C MET A 223 20.35 20.01 0.61
N CYS A 224 21.66 20.24 0.72
CA CYS A 224 22.27 21.53 0.42
C CYS A 224 22.11 21.94 -1.05
N LEU A 225 21.80 20.99 -1.92
CA LEU A 225 21.56 21.20 -3.33
C LEU A 225 20.10 21.59 -3.64
N ASP A 226 19.21 21.60 -2.64
CA ASP A 226 17.84 22.08 -2.80
C ASP A 226 17.85 23.62 -2.91
N PRO A 227 17.38 24.21 -4.02
CA PRO A 227 17.37 25.66 -4.20
C PRO A 227 16.63 26.40 -3.08
N LYS A 228 15.57 25.80 -2.51
CA LYS A 228 14.84 26.39 -1.38
C LYS A 228 15.71 26.47 -0.14
N LYS A 229 16.55 25.46 0.10
CA LYS A 229 17.51 25.45 1.22
C LYS A 229 18.67 26.39 0.98
N MET A 230 19.20 26.45 -0.25
CA MET A 230 20.24 27.43 -0.60
C MET A 230 19.79 28.86 -0.32
N HIS A 231 18.55 29.18 -0.70
CA HIS A 231 18.00 30.52 -0.48
C HIS A 231 17.72 30.80 1.01
N SER A 232 17.10 29.84 1.72
CA SER A 232 16.66 30.06 3.11
C SER A 232 17.74 29.83 4.18
N LYS A 233 18.76 29.02 3.89
CA LYS A 233 19.82 28.59 4.82
C LYS A 233 21.17 28.45 4.11
N PRO A 234 21.73 29.54 3.56
CA PRO A 234 22.95 29.49 2.76
C PRO A 234 24.16 28.95 3.52
N ASP A 235 24.35 29.36 4.78
CA ASP A 235 25.51 28.92 5.58
C ASP A 235 25.47 27.41 5.90
N ASP A 236 24.29 26.88 6.23
CA ASP A 236 24.09 25.44 6.47
C ASP A 236 24.36 24.64 5.18
N CYS A 237 23.90 25.15 4.04
CA CYS A 237 24.19 24.55 2.74
C CYS A 237 25.68 24.54 2.43
N LEU A 238 26.39 25.63 2.75
CA LEU A 238 27.84 25.72 2.57
C LEU A 238 28.60 24.71 3.45
N GLN A 239 28.16 24.48 4.68
CA GLN A 239 28.78 23.45 5.54
C GLN A 239 28.53 22.04 5.01
N LYS A 240 27.30 21.75 4.59
CA LYS A 240 26.92 20.46 4.02
C LYS A 240 27.66 20.15 2.72
N ILE A 241 27.83 21.12 1.82
CA ILE A 241 28.56 20.88 0.56
C ILE A 241 30.05 20.66 0.83
N LYS A 242 30.66 21.36 1.80
CA LYS A 242 32.04 21.08 2.25
C LYS A 242 32.19 19.65 2.75
N ALA A 243 31.24 19.18 3.58
CA ALA A 243 31.24 17.80 4.07
C ALA A 243 31.05 16.76 2.93
N LEU A 244 30.26 17.07 1.90
CA LEU A 244 30.14 16.22 0.71
C LEU A 244 31.46 16.16 -0.08
N ILE A 245 32.09 17.32 -0.33
CA ILE A 245 33.36 17.39 -1.06
C ILE A 245 34.44 16.60 -0.32
N GLN A 246 34.59 16.82 0.99
CA GLN A 246 35.53 16.06 1.81
C GLN A 246 35.30 14.55 1.66
N LYS A 247 34.04 14.10 1.78
CA LYS A 247 33.71 12.69 1.65
C LYS A 247 33.99 12.11 0.25
N PHE A 248 33.67 12.82 -0.82
CA PHE A 248 33.87 12.32 -2.18
C PHE A 248 35.30 12.44 -2.70
N VAL A 249 36.10 13.34 -2.12
CA VAL A 249 37.50 13.57 -2.54
C VAL A 249 38.49 12.80 -1.66
N GLN A 250 38.22 12.63 -0.36
CA GLN A 250 39.15 12.03 0.59
C GLN A 250 38.92 10.52 0.84
N ASP A 251 37.72 9.97 0.60
CA ASP A 251 37.47 8.52 0.68
C ASP A 251 37.82 7.78 -0.63
N LYS A 252 38.82 8.27 -1.39
CA LYS A 252 39.38 7.57 -2.56
C LYS A 252 40.56 6.70 -2.18
#